data_AF-A0A6L6PTL8-F1
#
_entry.id   AF-A0A6L6PTL8-F1
#
_cell.length_a   1.000
_cell.length_b   1.000
_cell.length_c   1.000
_cell.angle_alpha   90.00
_cell.angle_beta   90.00
_cell.angle_gamma   90.00
#
_symmetry.space_group_name_H-M   'P 1'
#
loop_
_entity.id
_entity.type
_entity.pdbx_description
1 polymer ?
#
loop_
_entity_poly.entity_id
_entity_poly.type
_entity_poly.pdbx_seq_one_letter_code
_entity_poly.pdbx_strand_id
1 'polypeptide(L)'
;MKKYLVLLAMLCGTLRAETIFVYTSAQVAPLVLADGTGIYPDMVAWLNRQKPGDLQFKLIYLPRKRLQLKAESGQLDGIIIGMMPHWFDDGAQKKYLWTAPFALDRYMVALPARQTERRFLVPHNLAPVYDRIAPVLRKVRDDPEWQRLMLRYE
;
A
#
# COMPACT_ATOMS: atom_id res chain seq x y z
N MET A 1 -37.34 19.71 -45.66
CA MET A 1 -37.42 19.14 -44.29
C MET A 1 -36.23 18.22 -44.08
N LYS A 2 -35.12 18.73 -43.53
CA LYS A 2 -33.87 17.98 -43.33
C LYS A 2 -33.94 17.26 -41.97
N LYS A 3 -34.01 15.93 -42.00
CA LYS A 3 -33.87 15.07 -40.83
C LYS A 3 -32.38 15.06 -40.42
N TYR A 4 -32.04 15.74 -39.34
CA TYR A 4 -30.73 15.58 -38.69
C TYR A 4 -30.88 14.50 -37.62
N LEU A 5 -30.41 13.29 -37.92
CA LEU A 5 -30.20 12.25 -36.92
C LEU A 5 -28.75 12.39 -36.43
N VAL A 6 -28.56 13.05 -35.30
CA VAL A 6 -27.24 13.10 -34.62
C VAL A 6 -27.14 11.85 -33.75
N LEU A 7 -26.32 10.89 -34.20
CA LEU A 7 -25.94 9.74 -33.39
C LEU A 7 -24.90 10.22 -32.37
N LEU A 8 -25.31 10.37 -31.11
CA LEU A 8 -24.42 10.68 -30.00
C LEU A 8 -23.65 9.40 -29.64
N ALA A 9 -22.43 9.27 -30.15
CA ALA A 9 -21.51 8.22 -29.73
C ALA A 9 -21.12 8.46 -28.25
N MET A 10 -21.78 7.75 -27.34
CA MET A 10 -21.30 7.58 -25.97
C MET A 10 -19.94 6.89 -26.03
N LEU A 11 -18.88 7.68 -25.95
CA LEU A 11 -17.55 7.24 -25.56
C LEU A 11 -17.64 6.79 -24.09
N CYS A 12 -18.11 5.56 -23.88
CA CYS A 12 -17.92 4.85 -22.63
C CYS A 12 -16.43 4.46 -22.58
N GLY A 13 -15.59 5.41 -22.17
CA GLY A 13 -14.22 5.12 -21.81
C GLY A 13 -14.26 4.10 -20.69
N THR A 14 -13.74 2.90 -20.95
CA THR A 14 -13.54 1.91 -19.90
C THR A 14 -12.55 2.48 -18.90
N LEU A 15 -13.03 2.94 -17.74
CA LEU A 15 -12.22 3.24 -16.58
C LEU A 15 -11.59 1.91 -16.11
N ARG A 16 -10.51 1.51 -16.77
CA ARG A 16 -9.72 0.37 -16.35
C ARG A 16 -8.93 0.83 -15.14
N ALA A 17 -9.34 0.34 -13.98
CA ALA A 17 -8.64 0.57 -12.73
C ALA A 17 -7.15 0.20 -12.88
N GLU A 18 -6.26 1.14 -12.56
CA GLU A 18 -4.82 0.94 -12.63
C GLU A 18 -4.38 0.00 -11.50
N THR A 19 -3.68 -1.08 -11.85
CA THR A 19 -3.20 -2.04 -10.87
C THR A 19 -1.83 -1.61 -10.34
N ILE A 20 -1.75 -1.36 -9.04
CA ILE A 20 -0.54 -1.06 -8.29
C ILE A 20 -0.08 -2.31 -7.54
N PHE A 21 1.17 -2.73 -7.74
CA PHE A 21 1.77 -3.80 -6.95
C PHE A 21 2.17 -3.28 -5.57
N VAL A 22 1.77 -4.03 -4.54
CA VAL A 22 2.14 -3.82 -3.14
C VAL A 22 3.11 -4.92 -2.76
N TYR A 23 4.39 -4.60 -2.65
CA TYR A 23 5.44 -5.56 -2.35
C TYR A 23 5.60 -5.76 -0.84
N THR A 24 5.81 -7.01 -0.45
CA THR A 24 6.22 -7.41 0.90
C THR A 24 7.32 -8.45 0.83
N SER A 25 8.27 -8.40 1.76
CA SER A 25 9.22 -9.50 2.00
C SER A 25 8.88 -10.32 3.25
N ALA A 26 7.75 -10.05 3.90
CA ALA A 26 7.30 -10.79 5.08
C ALA A 26 6.46 -12.00 4.67
N GLN A 27 6.73 -13.14 5.29
CA GLN A 27 5.94 -14.39 5.21
C GLN A 27 5.76 -15.00 6.61
N VAL A 28 5.60 -14.14 7.61
CA VAL A 28 5.52 -14.53 9.02
C VAL A 28 4.21 -14.04 9.63
N ALA A 29 3.65 -14.83 10.53
CA ALA A 29 2.48 -14.43 11.31
C ALA A 29 2.80 -13.23 12.23
N PRO A 30 1.83 -12.33 12.51
CA PRO A 30 0.49 -12.24 11.92
C PRO A 30 0.45 -11.45 10.60
N LEU A 31 1.60 -11.03 10.06
CA LEU A 31 1.66 -10.19 8.85
C LEU A 31 1.13 -10.92 7.61
N VAL A 32 1.55 -12.17 7.45
CA VAL A 32 1.07 -13.11 6.44
C VAL A 32 1.02 -14.50 7.08
N LEU A 33 -0.15 -15.12 7.08
CA LEU A 33 -0.42 -16.46 7.57
C LEU A 33 -0.23 -17.50 6.46
N ALA A 34 -0.10 -18.77 6.83
CA ALA A 34 0.16 -19.86 5.89
C ALA A 34 -0.97 -20.08 4.87
N ASP A 35 -2.20 -19.69 5.21
CA ASP A 35 -3.38 -19.75 4.34
C ASP A 35 -3.51 -18.52 3.41
N GLY A 36 -2.55 -17.60 3.44
CA GLY A 36 -2.55 -16.37 2.65
C GLY A 36 -3.38 -15.23 3.24
N THR A 37 -3.96 -15.39 4.43
CA THR A 37 -4.59 -14.31 5.19
C THR A 37 -3.56 -13.57 6.05
N GLY A 38 -3.97 -12.54 6.80
CA GLY A 38 -3.08 -11.78 7.69
C GLY A 38 -3.23 -10.28 7.53
N ILE A 39 -2.47 -9.54 8.33
CA ILE A 39 -2.54 -8.07 8.39
C ILE A 39 -2.26 -7.44 7.01
N TYR A 40 -1.29 -7.94 6.24
CA TYR A 40 -0.95 -7.34 4.95
C TYR A 40 -1.97 -7.65 3.85
N PRO A 41 -2.43 -8.90 3.68
CA PRO A 41 -3.58 -9.20 2.82
C PRO A 41 -4.81 -8.36 3.16
N ASP A 42 -5.15 -8.23 4.45
CA ASP A 42 -6.29 -7.43 4.90
C ASP A 42 -6.13 -5.94 4.66
N MET A 43 -4.93 -5.40 4.88
CA MET A 43 -4.63 -4.00 4.58
C MET A 43 -4.85 -3.70 3.10
N VAL A 44 -4.36 -4.57 2.21
CA VAL A 44 -4.56 -4.42 0.77
C VAL A 44 -6.05 -4.54 0.41
N ALA A 45 -6.77 -5.48 1.03
CA ALA A 45 -8.21 -5.63 0.83
C ALA A 45 -8.99 -4.40 1.32
N TRP A 46 -8.64 -3.85 2.49
CA TRP A 46 -9.23 -2.64 3.06
C TRP A 46 -8.94 -1.44 2.15
N LEU A 47 -7.70 -1.25 1.72
CA LEU A 47 -7.31 -0.16 0.82
C LEU A 47 -8.08 -0.20 -0.51
N ASN A 48 -8.30 -1.40 -1.07
CA ASN A 48 -9.15 -1.59 -2.26
C ASN A 48 -10.62 -1.22 -2.01
N ARG A 49 -11.16 -1.48 -0.82
CA ARG A 49 -12.53 -1.06 -0.46
C ARG A 49 -12.67 0.45 -0.34
N GLN A 50 -11.60 1.14 0.07
CA GLN A 50 -11.56 2.61 0.12
C GLN A 50 -11.52 3.26 -1.28
N LYS A 51 -11.23 2.50 -2.34
CA LYS A 51 -11.18 2.95 -3.75
C LYS A 51 -10.46 4.29 -3.95
N PRO A 52 -9.18 4.43 -3.56
CA PRO A 52 -8.45 5.69 -3.68
C PRO A 52 -8.17 6.02 -5.16
N GLY A 53 -9.07 6.78 -5.78
CA GLY A 53 -8.96 7.21 -7.17
C GLY A 53 -8.88 6.05 -8.16
N ASP A 54 -9.81 5.09 -8.04
CA ASP A 54 -9.95 3.92 -8.93
C ASP A 54 -8.70 3.04 -9.06
N LEU A 55 -7.75 3.14 -8.12
CA LEU A 55 -6.60 2.23 -8.06
C LEU A 55 -7.02 0.86 -7.52
N GLN A 56 -6.37 -0.18 -8.04
CA GLN A 56 -6.47 -1.55 -7.53
C GLN A 56 -5.11 -1.99 -7.02
N PHE A 57 -5.06 -2.54 -5.82
CA PHE A 57 -3.83 -2.95 -5.16
C PHE A 57 -3.73 -4.48 -5.13
N LYS A 58 -2.56 -4.99 -5.51
CA LYS A 58 -2.27 -6.43 -5.47
C LYS A 58 -1.03 -6.69 -4.62
N LEU A 59 -1.19 -7.46 -3.54
CA LEU A 59 -0.07 -7.88 -2.70
C LEU A 59 0.80 -8.89 -3.45
N ILE A 60 2.12 -8.64 -3.50
CA ILE A 60 3.11 -9.48 -4.14
C ILE A 60 4.25 -9.75 -3.16
N TYR A 61 4.52 -11.03 -2.92
CA TYR A 61 5.72 -11.41 -2.19
C TYR A 61 6.97 -11.21 -3.07
N LEU A 62 7.99 -10.56 -2.52
CA LEU A 62 9.28 -10.41 -3.13
C LEU A 62 10.38 -10.73 -2.10
N PRO A 63 11.31 -11.66 -2.38
CA PRO A 63 12.39 -11.98 -1.45
C PRO A 63 13.17 -10.71 -1.07
N ARG A 64 13.52 -10.57 0.22
CA ARG A 64 14.12 -9.34 0.77
C ARG A 64 15.28 -8.79 -0.07
N LYS A 65 16.23 -9.64 -0.46
CA LYS A 65 17.37 -9.24 -1.31
C LYS A 65 16.92 -8.63 -2.65
N ARG A 66 15.90 -9.21 -3.29
CA ARG A 66 15.37 -8.72 -4.57
C ARG A 66 14.60 -7.40 -4.39
N LEU A 67 13.84 -7.28 -3.31
CA LEU A 67 13.14 -6.03 -2.96
C LEU A 67 14.12 -4.89 -2.73
N GLN A 68 15.18 -5.15 -1.97
CA GLN A 68 16.25 -4.20 -1.73
C GLN A 68 16.93 -3.78 -3.03
N LEU A 69 17.34 -4.74 -3.87
CA LEU A 69 17.95 -4.45 -5.17
C LEU A 69 17.06 -3.57 -6.04
N LYS A 70 15.76 -3.87 -6.17
CA LYS A 70 14.80 -3.05 -6.93
C LYS A 70 14.67 -1.62 -6.37
N ALA A 71 14.64 -1.49 -5.03
CA ALA A 71 14.48 -0.20 -4.38
C ALA A 71 15.74 0.68 -4.51
N GLU A 72 16.92 0.09 -4.45
CA GLU A 72 18.21 0.77 -4.57
C GLU A 72 18.57 1.10 -6.02
N SER A 73 18.20 0.24 -6.98
CA SER A 73 18.45 0.47 -8.41
C SER A 73 17.44 1.41 -9.07
N GLY A 74 16.43 1.89 -8.33
CA GLY A 74 15.34 2.71 -8.89
C GLY A 74 14.38 1.94 -9.81
N GLN A 75 14.42 0.60 -9.80
CA GLN A 75 13.59 -0.29 -10.62
C GLN A 75 12.32 -0.76 -9.89
N LEU A 76 11.95 -0.07 -8.82
CA LEU A 76 10.72 -0.32 -8.10
C LEU A 76 9.53 0.23 -8.90
N ASP A 77 8.66 -0.69 -9.30
CA ASP A 77 7.47 -0.52 -10.14
C ASP A 77 6.17 -0.66 -9.32
N GLY A 78 6.26 -0.40 -8.01
CA GLY A 78 5.16 -0.53 -7.07
C GLY A 78 5.49 0.11 -5.73
N ILE A 79 4.61 -0.10 -4.76
CA ILE A 79 4.79 0.40 -3.38
C ILE A 79 5.20 -0.76 -2.46
N ILE A 80 5.80 -0.47 -1.31
CA ILE A 80 6.23 -1.49 -0.34
C ILE A 80 5.46 -1.30 0.96
N ILE A 81 4.89 -2.38 1.51
CA ILE A 81 4.11 -2.34 2.76
C ILE A 81 4.95 -2.68 3.99
N GLY A 82 4.71 -1.94 5.07
CA GLY A 82 5.21 -2.22 6.42
C GLY A 82 6.71 -2.02 6.59
N MET A 83 7.23 -1.01 5.90
CA MET A 83 8.62 -0.59 5.95
C MET A 83 8.83 0.57 6.92
N MET A 84 10.10 0.80 7.27
CA MET A 84 10.53 1.91 8.12
C MET A 84 11.58 2.75 7.39
N PRO A 85 11.58 4.09 7.54
CA PRO A 85 12.53 4.95 6.84
C PRO A 85 14.00 4.60 7.10
N HIS A 86 14.34 4.23 8.34
CA HIS A 86 15.71 3.87 8.71
C HIS A 86 16.20 2.52 8.15
N TRP A 87 15.32 1.65 7.63
CA TRP A 87 15.77 0.43 6.93
C TRP A 87 16.32 0.72 5.53
N PHE A 88 16.10 1.94 5.03
CA PHE A 88 16.52 2.38 3.70
C PHE A 88 17.51 3.57 3.76
N ASP A 89 18.12 3.78 4.94
CA ASP A 89 18.95 4.95 5.26
C ASP A 89 18.24 6.29 4.98
N ASP A 90 16.92 6.31 5.10
CA ASP A 90 16.06 7.43 4.78
C ASP A 90 15.41 8.04 6.03
N GLY A 91 16.16 8.17 7.12
CA GLY A 91 15.64 8.72 8.38
C GLY A 91 15.03 10.13 8.25
N ALA A 92 15.52 10.91 7.27
CA ALA A 92 14.99 12.23 6.93
C ALA A 92 13.78 12.21 5.98
N GLN A 93 13.36 11.02 5.51
CA GLN A 93 12.20 10.81 4.62
C GLN A 93 12.28 11.64 3.31
N LYS A 94 13.45 11.64 2.67
CA LYS A 94 13.74 12.36 1.42
C LYS A 94 13.90 11.43 0.23
N LYS A 95 14.41 10.22 0.44
CA LYS A 95 14.68 9.24 -0.62
C LYS A 95 13.37 8.66 -1.18
N TYR A 96 12.37 8.49 -0.34
CA TYR A 96 11.05 7.99 -0.70
C TYR A 96 9.92 8.82 -0.10
N LEU A 97 8.71 8.64 -0.63
CA LEU A 97 7.49 9.17 -0.06
C LEU A 97 6.94 8.19 0.96
N TRP A 98 6.86 8.63 2.22
CA TRP A 98 6.41 7.80 3.33
C TRP A 98 5.00 8.17 3.75
N THR A 99 4.13 7.18 3.84
CA THR A 99 2.76 7.37 4.35
C THR A 99 2.75 7.50 5.88
N ALA A 100 1.61 7.93 6.41
CA ALA A 100 1.34 7.81 7.84
C ALA A 100 1.37 6.31 8.26
N PRO A 101 1.78 6.00 9.49
CA PRO A 101 1.79 4.63 9.96
C PRO A 101 0.38 4.07 10.05
N PHE A 102 0.20 2.83 9.60
CA PHE A 102 -1.10 2.15 9.63
C PHE A 102 -1.22 1.11 10.75
N ALA A 103 -0.10 0.69 11.32
CA ALA A 103 -0.03 -0.19 12.47
C ALA A 103 1.18 0.17 13.34
N LEU A 104 1.00 0.04 14.65
CA LEU A 104 2.09 -0.04 15.61
C LEU A 104 2.53 -1.50 15.69
N ASP A 105 3.81 -1.74 15.51
CA ASP A 105 4.36 -3.08 15.48
C ASP A 105 4.70 -3.52 16.91
N ARG A 106 3.80 -4.36 17.45
CA ARG A 106 3.98 -5.04 18.74
C ARG A 106 4.71 -6.38 18.60
N TYR A 107 4.95 -6.86 17.38
CA TYR A 107 5.42 -8.24 17.13
C TYR A 107 6.90 -8.33 16.73
N MET A 108 7.59 -7.21 16.49
CA MET A 108 9.02 -7.20 16.23
C MET A 108 9.80 -7.02 17.56
N VAL A 109 9.94 -8.13 18.28
CA VAL A 109 10.58 -8.25 19.62
C VAL A 109 12.13 -8.03 19.59
N ALA A 110 12.68 -7.40 18.56
CA ALA A 110 14.14 -7.27 18.44
C ALA A 110 14.72 -5.99 19.07
N LEU A 111 13.94 -4.94 19.36
CA LEU A 111 14.47 -3.69 19.91
C LEU A 111 13.53 -3.06 20.94
N PRO A 112 13.82 -3.14 22.25
CA PRO A 112 12.93 -2.64 23.32
C PRO A 112 12.83 -1.10 23.40
N ALA A 113 13.41 -0.34 22.48
CA ALA A 113 13.56 1.12 22.62
C ALA A 113 12.74 1.97 21.64
N ARG A 114 12.11 1.41 20.61
CA ARG A 114 11.32 2.20 19.65
C ARG A 114 10.12 1.38 19.18
N GLN A 115 8.91 1.84 19.49
CA GLN A 115 7.69 1.36 18.82
C GLN A 115 7.95 1.41 17.32
N THR A 116 7.93 0.25 16.67
CA THR A 116 8.16 0.18 15.23
C THR A 116 6.86 0.57 14.53
N GLU A 117 6.91 1.60 13.69
CA GLU A 117 5.75 2.08 12.93
C GLU A 117 5.76 1.46 11.53
N ARG A 118 4.65 0.81 11.14
CA ARG A 118 4.53 0.21 9.80
C ARG A 118 3.95 1.24 8.84
N ARG A 119 4.72 1.59 7.80
CA ARG A 119 4.36 2.56 6.76
C ARG A 119 4.43 1.93 5.38
N PHE A 120 3.74 2.53 4.41
CA PHE A 120 4.04 2.30 3.00
C PHE A 120 5.19 3.19 2.55
N LEU A 121 6.13 2.60 1.83
CA LEU A 121 7.15 3.28 1.02
C LEU A 121 6.62 3.40 -0.40
N VAL A 122 6.61 4.62 -0.93
CA VAL A 122 6.26 4.91 -2.33
C VAL A 122 7.46 5.58 -3.01
N PRO A 123 7.96 5.05 -4.13
CA PRO A 123 9.03 5.71 -4.88
C PRO A 123 8.51 6.98 -5.56
N HIS A 124 9.39 7.98 -5.76
CA HIS A 124 9.00 9.30 -6.29
C HIS A 124 8.39 9.25 -7.71
N ASN A 125 8.75 8.26 -8.52
CA ASN A 125 8.12 8.02 -9.83
C ASN A 125 6.63 7.61 -9.72
N LEU A 126 6.18 7.18 -8.55
CA LEU A 126 4.78 6.87 -8.22
C LEU A 126 4.16 7.92 -7.29
N ALA A 127 4.63 9.17 -7.30
CA ALA A 127 4.02 10.27 -6.54
C ALA A 127 2.49 10.40 -6.75
N PRO A 128 1.92 10.22 -7.96
CA PRO A 128 0.46 10.24 -8.12
C PRO A 128 -0.28 9.16 -7.32
N VAL A 129 0.36 8.01 -7.07
CA VAL A 129 -0.19 6.95 -6.20
C VAL A 129 -0.16 7.42 -4.75
N TYR A 130 0.96 8.03 -4.32
CA TYR A 130 1.10 8.58 -2.98
C TYR A 130 -0.01 9.58 -2.66
N ASP A 131 -0.28 10.53 -3.56
CA ASP A 131 -1.28 11.58 -3.37
C ASP A 131 -2.69 11.03 -3.16
N ARG A 132 -3.00 9.87 -3.77
CA ARG A 132 -4.29 9.19 -3.63
C ARG A 132 -4.39 8.38 -2.34
N ILE A 133 -3.33 7.68 -1.94
CA ILE A 133 -3.38 6.77 -0.77
C ILE A 133 -3.06 7.47 0.56
N ALA A 134 -2.21 8.50 0.56
CA ALA A 134 -1.80 9.20 1.78
C ALA A 134 -2.99 9.78 2.59
N PRO A 135 -3.98 10.48 2.00
CA PRO A 135 -5.12 10.99 2.76
C PRO A 135 -6.03 9.86 3.31
N VAL A 136 -6.10 8.73 2.62
CA VAL A 136 -6.86 7.54 3.08
C VAL A 136 -6.14 6.90 4.27
N LEU A 137 -4.85 6.63 4.13
CA LEU A 137 -4.03 6.00 5.18
C LEU A 137 -3.87 6.88 6.43
N ARG A 138 -3.99 8.20 6.33
CA ARG A 138 -4.02 9.08 7.53
C ARG A 138 -5.21 8.78 8.44
N LYS A 139 -6.33 8.30 7.90
CA LYS A 139 -7.57 8.04 8.66
C LYS A 139 -7.66 6.61 9.18
N VAL A 140 -6.76 5.72 8.75
CA VAL A 140 -6.84 4.27 9.00
C VAL A 140 -6.85 3.92 10.49
N ARG A 141 -6.12 4.68 11.32
CA ARG A 141 -6.05 4.44 12.77
C ARG A 141 -7.40 4.64 13.45
N ASP A 142 -8.21 5.54 12.92
CA ASP A 142 -9.50 5.94 13.48
C ASP A 142 -10.67 5.26 12.72
N ASP A 143 -10.37 4.40 11.75
CA ASP A 143 -11.34 3.67 10.95
C ASP A 143 -11.88 2.45 11.71
N PRO A 144 -13.19 2.38 12.04
CA PRO A 144 -13.75 1.29 12.82
C PRO A 144 -13.67 -0.08 12.14
N GLU A 145 -13.67 -0.13 10.80
CA GLU A 145 -13.53 -1.38 10.06
C GLU A 145 -12.10 -1.92 10.22
N TRP A 146 -11.10 -1.06 10.05
CA TRP A 146 -9.71 -1.40 10.26
C TRP A 146 -9.43 -1.83 11.70
N GLN A 147 -9.96 -1.10 12.69
CA GLN A 147 -9.82 -1.47 14.10
C GLN A 147 -10.37 -2.87 14.39
N ARG A 148 -11.56 -3.21 13.87
CA ARG A 148 -12.14 -4.55 14.01
C ARG A 148 -11.29 -5.64 13.35
N LEU A 149 -10.71 -5.35 12.18
CA LEU A 149 -9.82 -6.31 11.51
C LEU A 149 -8.57 -6.58 12.35
N MET A 150 -7.99 -5.54 12.96
CA MET A 150 -6.80 -5.65 13.79
C MET A 150 -7.01 -6.47 15.07
N LEU A 151 -8.22 -6.45 15.65
CA LEU A 151 -8.58 -7.29 16.81
C LEU A 151 -8.46 -8.80 16.52
N ARG A 152 -8.45 -9.23 15.26
CA ARG A 152 -8.27 -10.65 14.90
C ARG A 152 -6.84 -11.15 15.11
N TYR A 153 -5.90 -10.24 15.31
CA TYR A 153 -4.47 -10.53 15.41
C TYR A 153 -3.87 -10.20 16.78
N GLU A 154 -4.67 -9.62 17.68
CA GLU A 154 -4.31 -9.45 19.09
C GLU A 154 -4.42 -10.78 19.86
#